data_AF-A0A956YRP3-F1
#
_entry.id   AF-A0A956YRP3-F1
#
_cell.length_a   1.000
_cell.length_b   1.000
_cell.length_c   1.000
_cell.angle_alpha   90.00
_cell.angle_beta   90.00
_cell.angle_gamma   90.00
#
_symmetry.space_group_name_H-M   'P 1'
#
loop_
_entity.id
_entity.type
_entity.pdbx_description
1 polymer ?
#
loop_
_entity_poly.entity_id
_entity_poly.type
_entity_poly.pdbx_seq_one_letter_code
_entity_poly.pdbx_strand_id
1 'polypeptide(L)'
;MTRKLLWLTLCWLTLFGALLNAQDDGYRLREPSAEDYLMAIPVIVEWAYTQSDSYDLIRLMISQEFNLRYAGIRLSELPFTLLRNFQTSLAIGADSLLFTDEAAWFLALLESGVREAGITDFTSEFTVGNFEHIPTPIDLNTGAREAYLLQVNDRSSYREFYALVDQAVRLLPTPIVGLPGNVTTRGDPNFGQLTILQIADLDGDGESEFIFEGGGYGYWESCGDLYVIDMQGDALVDRTGEFFHYCVPSAQMDTAAVEFDITHPESIQMIERRVDGWNCQRTHTDTLNLVEGGLSTSTVYDDTTWCDLRGASEAFVQADYGVASEIYASVLPEFDGQIQMEAYVSARLALSYALNNRLDRAQATLDSAIPVGQMGELLLRLRNVSTQSDEMCRVARQFFSEVNGTQANVYSNPYAWTPQNFHFGREPLDPRSFPLPDPAQAGCDFLQVTGIEATPVPTLDVAIPDVNSLVLWDAYFSLMRGEYQDLLTQIDTIRALPGEVSAPYTRQLSYWRALALELTGRSVEALAEYVAIYAAAPESAWGMLAALHMEGA
;
A
#
# COMPACT_ATOMS: atom_id res chain seq x y z
N MET A 1 -2.88 48.51 10.60
CA MET A 1 -3.12 47.07 10.33
C MET A 1 -4.46 46.79 9.62
N THR A 2 -5.42 47.72 9.61
CA THR A 2 -6.79 47.53 9.11
C THR A 2 -6.99 47.66 7.58
N ARG A 3 -6.11 48.37 6.85
CA ARG A 3 -6.22 48.51 5.39
C ARG A 3 -5.69 47.31 4.59
N LYS A 4 -4.70 46.57 5.10
CA LYS A 4 -4.17 45.37 4.42
C LYS A 4 -5.14 44.18 4.53
N LEU A 5 -5.81 44.04 5.68
CA LEU A 5 -6.83 43.00 5.85
C LEU A 5 -8.00 43.19 4.89
N LEU A 6 -8.50 44.43 4.74
CA LEU A 6 -9.60 44.77 3.85
C LEU A 6 -9.29 44.55 2.35
N TRP A 7 -8.04 44.80 1.94
CA TRP A 7 -7.60 44.53 0.56
C TRP A 7 -7.46 43.03 0.28
N LEU A 8 -7.01 42.24 1.26
CA LEU A 8 -6.99 40.78 1.14
C LEU A 8 -8.40 40.19 1.08
N THR A 9 -9.36 40.70 1.88
CA THR A 9 -10.77 40.26 1.81
C THR A 9 -11.44 40.67 0.50
N LEU A 10 -11.17 41.88 -0.02
CA LEU A 10 -11.71 42.30 -1.31
C LEU A 10 -11.11 41.52 -2.48
N CYS A 11 -9.80 41.24 -2.48
CA CYS A 11 -9.20 40.37 -3.51
C CYS A 11 -9.76 38.95 -3.45
N TRP A 12 -10.00 38.41 -2.25
CA TRP A 12 -10.67 37.12 -2.05
C TRP A 12 -12.10 37.12 -2.60
N LEU A 13 -12.89 38.15 -2.31
CA LEU A 13 -14.27 38.29 -2.82
C LEU A 13 -14.34 38.49 -4.34
N THR A 14 -13.36 39.13 -4.98
CA THR A 14 -13.34 39.28 -6.44
C THR A 14 -12.84 38.04 -7.18
N LEU A 15 -11.94 37.24 -6.59
CA LEU A 15 -11.49 35.97 -7.19
C LEU A 15 -12.60 34.90 -7.11
N PHE A 16 -13.32 34.80 -5.99
CA PHE A 16 -14.46 33.88 -5.87
C PHE A 16 -15.73 34.37 -6.59
N GLY A 17 -15.98 35.68 -6.64
CA GLY A 17 -17.15 36.24 -7.34
C GLY A 17 -17.12 36.12 -8.86
N ALA A 18 -15.95 35.91 -9.47
CA ALA A 18 -15.81 35.70 -10.91
C ALA A 18 -16.01 34.23 -11.35
N LEU A 19 -15.87 33.27 -10.42
CA LEU A 19 -16.00 31.83 -10.69
C LEU A 19 -17.47 31.39 -10.92
N LEU A 20 -18.47 32.19 -10.50
CA LEU A 20 -19.90 31.81 -10.50
C LEU A 20 -20.74 32.38 -11.66
N ASN A 21 -20.13 32.91 -12.72
CA ASN A 21 -20.87 33.53 -13.85
C ASN A 21 -20.70 32.83 -15.21
N ALA A 22 -20.16 31.61 -15.24
CA ALA A 22 -20.23 30.80 -16.46
C ALA A 22 -21.69 30.39 -16.70
N GLN A 23 -22.25 30.73 -17.87
CA GLN A 23 -23.61 30.36 -18.27
C GLN A 23 -23.56 29.74 -19.67
N ASP A 24 -24.09 28.54 -19.81
CA ASP A 24 -24.20 27.81 -21.08
C ASP A 24 -25.55 27.09 -21.12
N ASP A 25 -26.32 27.26 -22.20
CA ASP A 25 -27.66 26.68 -22.40
C ASP A 25 -28.66 26.79 -21.23
N GLY A 26 -28.51 27.80 -20.37
CA GLY A 26 -29.37 28.02 -19.20
C GLY A 26 -28.88 27.38 -17.91
N TYR A 27 -27.82 26.58 -17.98
CA TYR A 27 -27.06 26.08 -16.84
C TYR A 27 -25.99 27.08 -16.41
N ARG A 28 -25.61 27.03 -15.14
CA ARG A 28 -24.49 27.74 -14.52
C ARG A 28 -23.66 26.75 -13.73
N LEU A 29 -22.36 27.00 -13.63
CA LEU A 29 -21.52 26.18 -12.76
C LEU A 29 -21.85 26.50 -11.29
N ARG A 30 -22.06 25.46 -10.47
CA ARG A 30 -22.18 25.58 -9.02
C ARG A 30 -21.23 24.62 -8.34
N GLU A 31 -20.73 25.03 -7.19
CA GLU A 31 -20.02 24.13 -6.29
C GLU A 31 -21.04 23.53 -5.31
N PRO A 32 -21.33 22.21 -5.37
CA PRO A 32 -22.27 21.60 -4.43
C PRO A 32 -21.73 21.72 -3.00
N SER A 33 -22.62 22.01 -2.05
CA SER A 33 -22.25 21.92 -0.62
C SER A 33 -21.93 20.47 -0.27
N ALA A 34 -21.14 20.25 0.78
CA ALA A 34 -20.89 18.89 1.26
C ALA A 34 -22.19 18.15 1.60
N GLU A 35 -23.16 18.83 2.19
CA GLU A 35 -24.48 18.25 2.49
C GLU A 35 -25.24 17.84 1.23
N ASP A 36 -25.30 18.73 0.23
CA ASP A 36 -25.95 18.45 -1.06
C ASP A 36 -25.31 17.24 -1.75
N TYR A 37 -23.97 17.20 -1.74
CA TYR A 37 -23.19 16.13 -2.37
C TYR A 37 -23.48 14.79 -1.68
N LEU A 38 -23.28 14.72 -0.36
CA LEU A 38 -23.51 13.52 0.44
C LEU A 38 -24.97 13.02 0.35
N MET A 39 -25.93 13.93 0.21
CA MET A 39 -27.35 13.58 0.09
C MET A 39 -27.68 12.94 -1.26
N ALA A 40 -27.01 13.37 -2.33
CA ALA A 40 -27.26 12.87 -3.68
C ALA A 40 -26.60 11.51 -3.96
N ILE A 41 -25.42 11.27 -3.40
CA ILE A 41 -24.60 10.09 -3.73
C ILE A 41 -25.30 8.74 -3.56
N PRO A 42 -26.07 8.46 -2.49
CA PRO A 42 -26.74 7.17 -2.35
C PRO A 42 -27.60 6.79 -3.56
N VAL A 43 -28.34 7.76 -4.12
CA VAL A 43 -29.19 7.54 -5.30
C VAL A 43 -28.33 7.30 -6.54
N ILE A 44 -27.24 8.05 -6.72
CA ILE A 44 -26.33 7.90 -7.86
C ILE A 44 -25.66 6.52 -7.84
N VAL A 45 -25.23 6.05 -6.67
CA VAL A 45 -24.55 4.76 -6.53
C VAL A 45 -25.52 3.59 -6.68
N GLU A 46 -26.71 3.67 -6.09
CA GLU A 46 -27.78 2.68 -6.31
C GLU A 46 -28.09 2.56 -7.80
N TRP A 47 -28.19 3.70 -8.50
CA TRP A 47 -28.42 3.72 -9.93
C TRP A 47 -27.25 3.13 -10.73
N ALA A 48 -26.01 3.47 -10.39
CA ALA A 48 -24.82 2.90 -11.00
C ALA A 48 -24.76 1.36 -10.84
N TYR A 49 -25.18 0.85 -9.69
CA TYR A 49 -25.25 -0.59 -9.42
C TYR A 49 -26.21 -1.29 -10.38
N THR A 50 -27.37 -0.68 -10.66
CA THR A 50 -28.34 -1.26 -11.63
C THR A 50 -27.85 -1.29 -13.07
N GLN A 51 -26.85 -0.48 -13.42
CA GLN A 51 -26.29 -0.38 -14.78
C GLN A 51 -25.03 -1.25 -15.00
N SER A 52 -24.54 -1.95 -13.97
CA SER A 52 -23.36 -2.85 -13.89
C SER A 52 -22.01 -2.29 -14.35
N ASP A 53 -21.94 -1.62 -15.50
CA ASP A 53 -20.68 -1.36 -16.22
C ASP A 53 -19.91 -0.14 -15.69
N SER A 54 -20.47 0.57 -14.71
CA SER A 54 -19.86 1.79 -14.15
C SER A 54 -19.84 1.84 -12.62
N TYR A 55 -20.29 0.80 -11.93
CA TYR A 55 -20.48 0.83 -10.48
C TYR A 55 -19.19 1.16 -9.72
N ASP A 56 -18.13 0.38 -9.96
CA ASP A 56 -16.85 0.55 -9.25
C ASP A 56 -16.17 1.89 -9.61
N LEU A 57 -16.21 2.27 -10.89
CA LEU A 57 -15.62 3.53 -11.36
C LEU A 57 -16.36 4.77 -10.82
N ILE A 58 -17.69 4.72 -10.72
CA ILE A 58 -18.47 5.80 -10.12
C ILE A 58 -18.17 5.93 -8.64
N ARG A 59 -18.11 4.81 -7.89
CA ARG A 59 -17.76 4.83 -6.46
C ARG A 59 -16.37 5.41 -6.23
N LEU A 60 -15.39 4.97 -7.02
CA LEU A 60 -14.03 5.49 -7.00
C LEU A 60 -13.98 7.00 -7.25
N MET A 61 -14.63 7.46 -8.33
CA MET A 61 -14.70 8.87 -8.68
C MET A 61 -15.32 9.70 -7.57
N ILE A 62 -16.46 9.27 -7.03
CA ILE A 62 -17.18 9.99 -5.98
C ILE A 62 -16.30 10.15 -4.73
N SER A 63 -15.61 9.08 -4.33
CA SER A 63 -14.71 9.07 -3.18
C SER A 63 -13.52 10.01 -3.38
N GLN A 64 -12.87 9.94 -4.54
CA GLN A 64 -11.73 10.79 -4.88
C GLN A 64 -12.11 12.27 -4.97
N GLU A 65 -13.24 12.58 -5.61
CA GLU A 65 -13.76 13.95 -5.65
C GLU A 65 -14.14 14.46 -4.26
N PHE A 66 -14.75 13.62 -3.43
CA PHE A 66 -15.10 13.99 -2.07
C PHE A 66 -13.85 14.44 -1.29
N ASN A 67 -12.79 13.64 -1.34
CA ASN A 67 -11.51 13.98 -0.70
C ASN A 67 -10.92 15.28 -1.27
N LEU A 68 -10.96 15.46 -2.60
CA LEU A 68 -10.44 16.67 -3.24
C LEU A 68 -11.15 17.94 -2.80
N ARG A 69 -12.49 17.94 -2.78
CA ARG A 69 -13.30 19.14 -2.52
C ARG A 69 -13.51 19.40 -1.04
N TYR A 70 -13.65 18.35 -0.26
CA TYR A 70 -14.18 18.43 1.09
C TYR A 70 -13.17 18.00 2.17
N ALA A 71 -11.88 17.82 1.87
CA ALA A 71 -10.86 17.51 2.88
C ALA A 71 -10.85 18.48 4.09
N GLY A 72 -11.31 19.73 3.92
CA GLY A 72 -11.34 20.74 4.97
C GLY A 72 -12.60 20.78 5.83
N ILE A 73 -13.65 20.02 5.51
CA ILE A 73 -14.89 20.07 6.32
C ILE A 73 -14.76 19.24 7.58
N ARG A 74 -15.37 19.72 8.66
CA ARG A 74 -15.54 18.92 9.87
C ARG A 74 -16.70 17.96 9.68
N LEU A 75 -16.39 16.77 9.17
CA LEU A 75 -17.39 15.73 8.90
C LEU A 75 -18.27 15.46 10.12
N SER A 76 -17.70 15.50 11.33
CA SER A 76 -18.46 15.27 12.54
C SER A 76 -19.54 16.30 12.81
N GLU A 77 -19.51 17.51 12.22
CA GLU A 77 -20.58 18.51 12.35
C GLU A 77 -21.81 18.19 11.46
N LEU A 78 -21.68 17.28 10.50
CA LEU A 78 -22.78 16.85 9.63
C LEU A 78 -23.70 15.84 10.32
N PRO A 79 -24.95 15.63 9.83
CA PRO A 79 -25.87 14.68 10.43
C PRO A 79 -25.40 13.22 10.32
N PHE A 80 -25.59 12.43 11.37
CA PHE A 80 -25.16 11.01 11.43
C PHE A 80 -25.79 10.19 10.31
N THR A 81 -27.09 10.38 10.08
CA THR A 81 -27.81 9.67 9.01
C THR A 81 -27.26 9.97 7.62
N LEU A 82 -26.77 11.18 7.38
CA LEU A 82 -26.17 11.59 6.11
C LEU A 82 -24.81 10.91 5.91
N LEU A 83 -23.92 11.01 6.91
CA LEU A 83 -22.62 10.35 6.91
C LEU A 83 -22.76 8.82 6.72
N ARG A 84 -23.71 8.21 7.43
CA ARG A 84 -23.93 6.75 7.39
C ARG A 84 -24.42 6.30 6.03
N ASN A 85 -25.43 6.97 5.47
CA ASN A 85 -25.97 6.60 4.16
C ASN A 85 -24.90 6.72 3.07
N PHE A 86 -24.04 7.74 3.15
CA PHE A 86 -22.90 7.90 2.26
C PHE A 86 -21.87 6.76 2.40
N GLN A 87 -21.43 6.48 3.64
CA GLN A 87 -20.51 5.39 3.94
C GLN A 87 -21.02 4.04 3.42
N THR A 88 -22.29 3.72 3.65
CA THR A 88 -22.91 2.46 3.21
C THR A 88 -22.99 2.39 1.68
N SER A 89 -23.37 3.50 1.02
CA SER A 89 -23.52 3.53 -0.44
C SER A 89 -22.18 3.34 -1.14
N LEU A 90 -21.14 4.02 -0.66
CA LEU A 90 -19.81 3.85 -1.20
C LEU A 90 -19.12 2.59 -0.70
N ALA A 91 -19.68 1.87 0.27
CA ALA A 91 -19.00 0.81 1.00
C ALA A 91 -17.59 1.27 1.44
N ILE A 92 -17.51 2.49 1.99
CA ILE A 92 -16.26 3.00 2.59
C ILE A 92 -15.91 2.06 3.73
N GLY A 93 -14.68 1.56 3.69
CA GLY A 93 -14.29 0.48 4.56
C GLY A 93 -14.98 -0.84 4.21
N ALA A 94 -15.09 -1.21 2.95
CA ALA A 94 -15.32 -2.60 2.55
C ALA A 94 -14.57 -2.93 1.26
N ASP A 95 -14.12 -1.92 0.55
CA ASP A 95 -13.52 -2.00 -0.76
C ASP A 95 -12.17 -1.28 -0.75
N SER A 96 -11.11 -1.97 -1.17
CA SER A 96 -9.74 -1.46 -1.20
C SER A 96 -9.53 -0.35 -2.24
N LEU A 97 -10.52 -0.12 -3.11
CA LEU A 97 -10.45 0.89 -4.16
C LEU A 97 -10.56 2.33 -3.64
N LEU A 98 -11.07 2.57 -2.43
CA LEU A 98 -11.42 3.92 -1.97
C LEU A 98 -10.33 4.52 -1.08
N PHE A 99 -9.59 5.49 -1.62
CA PHE A 99 -8.54 6.27 -0.94
C PHE A 99 -9.10 7.31 0.05
N THR A 100 -10.19 7.03 0.75
CA THR A 100 -10.68 7.90 1.83
C THR A 100 -9.87 7.69 3.09
N ASP A 101 -9.63 8.76 3.84
CA ASP A 101 -9.21 8.69 5.24
C ASP A 101 -10.33 8.02 6.04
N GLU A 102 -10.28 6.69 6.07
CA GLU A 102 -11.29 5.84 6.71
C GLU A 102 -11.43 6.22 8.18
N ALA A 103 -10.32 6.52 8.85
CA ALA A 103 -10.28 6.93 10.26
C ALA A 103 -11.08 8.22 10.48
N ALA A 104 -10.87 9.23 9.65
CA ALA A 104 -11.65 10.46 9.71
C ALA A 104 -13.15 10.22 9.52
N TRP A 105 -13.54 9.27 8.65
CA TRP A 105 -14.94 8.93 8.42
C TRP A 105 -15.61 8.24 9.60
N PHE A 106 -14.98 7.21 10.17
CA PHE A 106 -15.55 6.50 11.31
C PHE A 106 -15.54 7.38 12.57
N LEU A 107 -14.54 8.25 12.76
CA LEU A 107 -14.56 9.27 13.82
C LEU A 107 -15.78 10.17 13.67
N ALA A 108 -16.02 10.68 12.46
CA ALA A 108 -17.14 11.57 12.21
C ALA A 108 -18.51 10.90 12.45
N LEU A 109 -18.65 9.64 12.04
CA LEU A 109 -19.84 8.83 12.31
C LEU A 109 -20.05 8.66 13.82
N LEU A 110 -19.00 8.30 14.56
CA LEU A 110 -19.07 8.12 16.00
C LEU A 110 -19.41 9.44 16.72
N GLU A 111 -18.68 10.52 16.45
CA GLU A 111 -18.91 11.83 17.07
C GLU A 111 -20.31 12.36 16.77
N SER A 112 -20.74 12.31 15.52
CA SER A 112 -22.09 12.75 15.14
C SER A 112 -23.16 11.87 15.76
N GLY A 113 -22.94 10.55 15.78
CA GLY A 113 -23.87 9.57 16.33
C GLY A 113 -24.10 9.77 17.83
N VAL A 114 -23.02 9.84 18.59
CA VAL A 114 -23.03 10.10 20.05
C VAL A 114 -23.72 11.43 20.36
N ARG A 115 -23.38 12.49 19.60
CA ARG A 115 -23.99 13.82 19.77
C ARG A 115 -25.50 13.79 19.52
N GLU A 116 -25.95 13.21 18.41
CA GLU A 116 -27.37 13.18 18.06
C GLU A 116 -28.19 12.29 19.01
N ALA A 117 -27.61 11.19 19.47
CA ALA A 117 -28.23 10.31 20.45
C ALA A 117 -28.24 10.91 21.87
N GLY A 118 -27.53 12.03 22.10
CA GLY A 118 -27.42 12.67 23.41
C GLY A 118 -26.71 11.79 24.45
N ILE A 119 -25.77 10.96 24.00
CA ILE A 119 -25.04 10.03 24.86
C ILE A 119 -23.97 10.81 25.61
N THR A 120 -24.06 10.79 26.94
CA THR A 120 -23.10 11.44 27.85
C THR A 120 -22.51 10.48 28.86
N ASP A 121 -23.00 9.23 28.89
CA ASP A 121 -22.57 8.18 29.79
C ASP A 121 -22.12 6.98 28.94
N PHE A 122 -20.85 6.60 29.10
CA PHE A 122 -20.19 5.55 28.34
C PHE A 122 -19.91 4.31 29.22
N THR A 123 -20.53 4.23 30.40
CA THR A 123 -20.32 3.10 31.34
C THR A 123 -21.03 1.82 30.92
N SER A 124 -21.95 1.89 29.96
CA SER A 124 -22.77 0.76 29.51
C SER A 124 -22.84 0.68 28.00
N GLU A 125 -23.09 -0.52 27.48
CA GLU A 125 -23.27 -0.75 26.06
C GLU A 125 -24.38 0.13 25.47
N PHE A 126 -24.14 0.68 24.29
CA PHE A 126 -25.12 1.48 23.57
C PHE A 126 -25.06 1.23 22.07
N THR A 127 -26.09 1.69 21.35
CA THR A 127 -26.15 1.56 19.89
C THR A 127 -26.45 2.90 19.25
N VAL A 128 -25.75 3.20 18.15
CA VAL A 128 -26.04 4.35 17.28
C VAL A 128 -26.20 3.82 15.85
N GLY A 129 -27.44 3.77 15.36
CA GLY A 129 -27.72 3.19 14.05
C GLY A 129 -27.36 1.70 13.99
N ASN A 130 -26.40 1.35 13.15
CA ASN A 130 -25.84 0.01 12.95
C ASN A 130 -24.59 -0.27 13.80
N PHE A 131 -24.10 0.73 14.54
CA PHE A 131 -22.94 0.60 15.39
C PHE A 131 -23.35 0.17 16.80
N GLU A 132 -22.74 -0.89 17.28
CA GLU A 132 -22.82 -1.37 18.66
C GLU A 132 -21.53 -1.00 19.38
N HIS A 133 -21.67 -0.32 20.52
CA HIS A 133 -20.54 0.20 21.27
C HIS A 133 -20.42 -0.57 22.58
N ILE A 134 -19.27 -1.21 22.79
CA ILE A 134 -18.96 -2.00 23.98
C ILE A 134 -17.87 -1.27 24.74
N PRO A 135 -18.21 -0.62 25.88
CA PRO A 135 -17.22 0.09 26.66
C PRO A 135 -16.42 -0.87 27.53
N THR A 136 -15.09 -0.74 27.46
CA THR A 136 -14.16 -1.33 28.42
C THR A 136 -13.61 -0.20 29.30
N PRO A 137 -13.86 -0.22 30.62
CA PRO A 137 -13.30 0.77 31.52
C PRO A 137 -11.78 0.65 31.53
N ILE A 138 -11.09 1.77 31.42
CA ILE A 138 -9.63 1.85 31.52
C ILE A 138 -9.24 2.89 32.56
N ASP A 139 -8.29 2.53 33.42
CA ASP A 139 -7.65 3.46 34.34
C ASP A 139 -6.46 4.11 33.64
N LEU A 140 -6.55 5.41 33.36
CA LEU A 140 -5.45 6.17 32.77
C LEU A 140 -4.40 6.60 33.81
N ASN A 141 -4.55 6.26 35.10
CA ASN A 141 -3.67 6.68 36.21
C ASN A 141 -3.46 8.21 36.37
N THR A 142 -4.04 9.07 35.52
CA THR A 142 -3.86 10.53 35.52
C THR A 142 -4.69 11.30 36.56
N GLY A 143 -5.11 10.66 37.65
CA GLY A 143 -5.74 11.34 38.79
C GLY A 143 -7.27 11.47 38.71
N ALA A 144 -7.97 10.34 38.76
CA ALA A 144 -9.43 10.20 38.91
C ALA A 144 -10.30 10.55 37.69
N ARG A 145 -9.73 10.58 36.48
CA ARG A 145 -10.53 10.57 35.25
C ARG A 145 -10.79 9.12 34.83
N GLU A 146 -12.05 8.70 34.87
CA GLU A 146 -12.47 7.44 34.24
C GLU A 146 -12.45 7.65 32.72
N ALA A 147 -11.72 6.81 32.00
CA ALA A 147 -11.79 6.74 30.56
C ALA A 147 -12.31 5.38 30.12
N TYR A 148 -12.91 5.34 28.94
CA TYR A 148 -13.45 4.13 28.35
C TYR A 148 -12.83 3.92 26.99
N LEU A 149 -12.33 2.71 26.74
CA LEU A 149 -12.11 2.24 25.40
C LEU A 149 -13.43 1.72 24.86
N LEU A 150 -13.96 2.41 23.86
CA LEU A 150 -15.12 1.98 23.13
C LEU A 150 -14.67 1.10 21.98
N GLN A 151 -14.97 -0.19 22.07
CA GLN A 151 -15.04 -1.06 20.92
C GLN A 151 -16.32 -0.73 20.15
N VAL A 152 -16.20 -0.41 18.87
CA VAL A 152 -17.33 -0.04 18.00
C VAL A 152 -17.47 -1.06 16.88
N ASN A 153 -18.54 -1.84 16.97
CA ASN A 153 -18.87 -2.91 16.03
C ASN A 153 -19.91 -2.41 15.01
N ASP A 154 -19.52 -2.26 13.76
CA ASP A 154 -20.43 -2.02 12.64
C ASP A 154 -21.09 -3.34 12.21
N ARG A 155 -22.36 -3.52 12.56
CA ARG A 155 -23.13 -4.73 12.20
C ARG A 155 -23.39 -4.90 10.70
N SER A 156 -23.18 -3.84 9.90
CA SER A 156 -23.42 -3.88 8.46
C SER A 156 -22.19 -4.31 7.67
N SER A 157 -20.99 -3.87 8.09
CA SER A 157 -19.71 -4.22 7.46
C SER A 157 -18.95 -5.31 8.21
N TYR A 158 -19.42 -5.70 9.41
CA TYR A 158 -18.71 -6.58 10.35
C TYR A 158 -17.34 -6.03 10.77
N ARG A 159 -17.20 -4.71 10.78
CA ARG A 159 -15.96 -4.02 11.17
C ARG A 159 -15.97 -3.62 12.61
N GLU A 160 -14.77 -3.50 13.13
CA GLU A 160 -14.50 -3.13 14.51
C GLU A 160 -13.49 -1.98 14.53
N PHE A 161 -13.76 -0.95 15.32
CA PHE A 161 -12.82 0.14 15.54
C PHE A 161 -12.87 0.61 16.99
N TYR A 162 -11.81 1.30 17.42
CA TYR A 162 -11.61 1.63 18.83
C TYR A 162 -11.50 3.14 19.04
N ALA A 163 -12.17 3.64 20.07
CA ALA A 163 -12.14 5.04 20.46
C ALA A 163 -11.90 5.18 21.96
N LEU A 164 -11.12 6.17 22.39
CA LEU A 164 -10.99 6.54 23.79
C LEU A 164 -11.99 7.65 24.14
N VAL A 165 -12.69 7.50 25.25
CA VAL A 165 -13.67 8.48 25.71
C VAL A 165 -13.45 8.80 27.19
N ASP A 166 -13.08 10.06 27.48
CA ASP A 166 -12.72 10.54 28.82
C ASP A 166 -13.43 11.85 29.24
N GLN A 167 -14.26 12.42 28.35
CA GLN A 167 -15.20 13.57 28.46
C GLN A 167 -15.48 14.15 27.06
N ALA A 168 -14.51 13.98 26.15
CA ALA A 168 -14.67 14.10 24.71
C ALA A 168 -14.54 12.69 24.09
N VAL A 169 -15.11 12.50 22.91
CA VAL A 169 -14.83 11.31 22.11
C VAL A 169 -13.55 11.58 21.33
N ARG A 170 -12.54 10.71 21.46
CA ARG A 170 -11.29 10.77 20.71
C ARG A 170 -11.08 9.42 20.06
N LEU A 171 -10.94 9.35 18.73
CA LEU A 171 -10.42 8.12 18.15
C LEU A 171 -8.99 7.92 18.67
N LEU A 172 -8.67 6.68 19.03
CA LEU A 172 -7.27 6.33 19.16
C LEU A 172 -6.64 6.45 17.76
N PRO A 173 -5.39 6.91 17.64
CA PRO A 173 -4.62 6.86 16.39
C PRO A 173 -4.29 5.43 15.96
N THR A 174 -5.05 4.42 16.41
CA THR A 174 -5.04 3.09 15.84
C THR A 174 -5.69 3.20 14.46
N PRO A 175 -5.09 2.63 13.40
CA PRO A 175 -5.86 2.38 12.21
C PRO A 175 -7.06 1.53 12.59
N ILE A 176 -8.14 1.79 11.88
CA ILE A 176 -9.34 0.97 11.95
C ILE A 176 -8.92 -0.45 11.64
N VAL A 177 -9.03 -1.34 12.62
CA VAL A 177 -8.82 -2.77 12.41
C VAL A 177 -10.08 -3.33 11.75
N GLY A 178 -10.27 -2.94 10.49
CA GLY A 178 -11.36 -3.38 9.63
C GLY A 178 -10.76 -4.08 8.43
N LEU A 179 -10.88 -5.40 8.38
CA LEU A 179 -10.51 -6.15 7.18
C LEU A 179 -11.21 -5.52 5.96
N PRO A 180 -10.49 -5.14 4.88
CA PRO A 180 -11.13 -4.93 3.58
C PRO A 180 -11.94 -6.17 3.22
N GLY A 181 -13.17 -5.92 2.75
CA GLY A 181 -14.19 -6.92 2.51
C GLY A 181 -13.73 -8.02 1.54
N ASN A 182 -14.43 -9.15 1.65
CA ASN A 182 -14.31 -10.34 0.80
C ASN A 182 -13.04 -11.19 0.92
N VAL A 183 -12.47 -11.31 2.11
CA VAL A 183 -11.75 -12.55 2.45
C VAL A 183 -12.69 -13.40 3.32
N THR A 184 -13.40 -14.33 2.70
CA THR A 184 -13.92 -15.51 3.40
C THR A 184 -12.72 -16.27 3.98
N THR A 185 -12.22 -15.85 5.13
CA THR A 185 -11.24 -16.61 5.90
C THR A 185 -11.97 -17.83 6.47
N ARG A 186 -11.49 -19.01 6.07
CA ARG A 186 -11.84 -20.25 6.76
C ARG A 186 -11.32 -20.16 8.19
N GLY A 187 -12.19 -19.89 9.16
CA GLY A 187 -12.18 -20.74 10.36
C GLY A 187 -12.29 -20.13 11.75
N ASP A 188 -12.09 -18.83 12.00
CA ASP A 188 -12.28 -18.30 13.36
C ASP A 188 -12.81 -16.84 13.37
N PRO A 189 -13.91 -16.58 14.08
CA PRO A 189 -14.59 -15.27 14.09
C PRO A 189 -13.89 -14.18 14.92
N ASN A 190 -12.76 -14.47 15.58
CA ASN A 190 -12.04 -13.48 16.42
C ASN A 190 -10.95 -12.69 15.65
N PHE A 191 -10.86 -12.81 14.33
CA PHE A 191 -9.80 -12.17 13.54
C PHE A 191 -10.16 -10.74 13.11
N GLY A 192 -9.20 -9.81 13.19
CA GLY A 192 -9.48 -8.36 13.06
C GLY A 192 -9.79 -7.67 14.40
N GLN A 193 -9.70 -8.40 15.52
CA GLN A 193 -9.87 -7.80 16.84
C GLN A 193 -8.56 -7.18 17.30
N LEU A 194 -8.66 -5.99 17.88
CA LEU A 194 -7.55 -5.37 18.55
C LEU A 194 -7.46 -5.98 19.94
N THR A 195 -6.33 -6.61 20.23
CA THR A 195 -6.07 -7.22 21.54
C THR A 195 -5.30 -6.22 22.39
N ILE A 196 -5.86 -5.83 23.53
CA ILE A 196 -5.11 -5.09 24.55
C ILE A 196 -4.10 -6.05 25.15
N LEU A 197 -2.82 -5.86 24.85
CA LEU A 197 -1.75 -6.68 25.42
C LEU A 197 -1.44 -6.25 26.85
N GLN A 198 -1.31 -4.93 27.07
CA GLN A 198 -0.95 -4.37 28.37
C GLN A 198 -1.33 -2.89 28.47
N ILE A 199 -1.63 -2.46 29.70
CA ILE A 199 -1.76 -1.05 30.09
C ILE A 199 -0.89 -0.87 31.33
N ALA A 200 0.22 -0.15 31.20
CA ALA A 200 1.17 0.04 32.28
C ALA A 200 2.04 1.27 32.01
N ASP A 201 2.55 1.89 33.07
CA ASP A 201 3.63 2.88 33.02
C ASP A 201 4.97 2.13 32.81
N LEU A 202 5.43 2.10 31.56
CA LEU A 202 6.61 1.36 31.11
C LEU A 202 7.86 2.24 31.04
N ASP A 203 7.72 3.55 30.83
CA ASP A 203 8.84 4.50 30.80
C ASP A 203 9.11 5.19 32.15
N GLY A 204 8.22 5.01 33.12
CA GLY A 204 8.37 5.49 34.50
C GLY A 204 8.04 6.97 34.69
N ASP A 205 7.39 7.62 33.72
CA ASP A 205 7.00 9.02 33.81
C ASP A 205 5.72 9.26 34.63
N GLY A 206 5.01 8.19 34.98
CA GLY A 206 3.78 8.21 35.77
C GLY A 206 2.49 8.26 34.95
N GLU A 207 2.59 8.34 33.62
CA GLU A 207 1.50 8.13 32.66
C GLU A 207 1.54 6.66 32.19
N SER A 208 0.43 6.11 31.68
CA SER A 208 0.38 4.71 31.27
C SER A 208 0.38 4.60 29.75
N GLU A 209 1.23 3.73 29.21
CA GLU A 209 1.17 3.33 27.80
C GLU A 209 0.12 2.24 27.58
N PHE A 210 -0.58 2.36 26.45
CA PHE A 210 -1.51 1.38 25.94
C PHE A 210 -0.86 0.60 24.83
N ILE A 211 -0.69 -0.70 25.05
CA ILE A 211 -0.12 -1.60 24.05
C ILE A 211 -1.24 -2.43 23.45
N PHE A 212 -1.42 -2.27 22.14
CA PHE A 212 -2.44 -2.96 21.37
C PHE A 212 -1.82 -3.75 20.24
N GLU A 213 -2.32 -4.94 19.99
CA GLU A 213 -2.04 -5.67 18.76
C GLU A 213 -3.30 -5.66 17.89
N GLY A 214 -3.20 -5.11 16.68
CA GLY A 214 -4.22 -5.22 15.64
C GLY A 214 -3.79 -6.23 14.58
N GLY A 215 -4.50 -7.35 14.44
CA GLY A 215 -4.21 -8.35 13.40
C GLY A 215 -5.10 -8.19 12.17
N GLY A 216 -4.55 -8.36 10.97
CA GLY A 216 -5.27 -8.35 9.69
C GLY A 216 -4.86 -9.51 8.78
N TYR A 217 -5.81 -10.35 8.36
CA TYR A 217 -5.58 -11.36 7.32
C TYR A 217 -5.94 -10.81 5.95
N GLY A 218 -4.93 -10.63 5.09
CA GLY A 218 -5.11 -10.55 3.66
C GLY A 218 -5.34 -11.92 3.04
N TYR A 219 -5.73 -11.96 1.76
CA TYR A 219 -5.90 -13.22 1.02
C TYR A 219 -4.59 -14.04 0.96
N TRP A 220 -3.43 -13.39 1.11
CA TRP A 220 -2.10 -13.98 0.89
C TRP A 220 -1.12 -13.84 2.05
N GLU A 221 -1.49 -13.13 3.10
CA GLU A 221 -0.62 -12.81 4.24
C GLU A 221 -1.44 -12.53 5.49
N SER A 222 -0.91 -12.85 6.66
CA SER A 222 -1.38 -12.31 7.93
C SER A 222 -0.45 -11.18 8.29
N CYS A 223 -0.97 -9.98 8.23
CA CYS A 223 -0.29 -8.82 8.76
C CYS A 223 -0.80 -8.52 10.16
N GLY A 224 -0.02 -7.76 10.90
CA GLY A 224 -0.45 -7.20 12.15
C GLY A 224 0.40 -6.00 12.47
N ASP A 225 -0.17 -5.16 13.32
CA ASP A 225 0.45 -3.94 13.78
C ASP A 225 0.42 -3.90 15.30
N LEU A 226 1.53 -3.48 15.90
CA LEU A 226 1.53 -3.09 17.30
C LEU A 226 1.36 -1.59 17.40
N TYR A 227 0.49 -1.15 18.30
CA TYR A 227 0.35 0.25 18.69
C TYR A 227 0.80 0.42 20.13
N VAL A 228 1.59 1.46 20.36
CA VAL A 228 2.01 1.90 21.69
C VAL A 228 1.54 3.34 21.78
N ILE A 229 0.37 3.50 22.39
CA ILE A 229 -0.26 4.79 22.52
C ILE A 229 0.08 5.32 23.89
N ASP A 230 0.51 6.56 23.92
CA ASP A 230 0.89 7.28 25.11
C ASP A 230 -0.01 8.49 25.30
N MET A 231 -0.24 8.87 26.55
CA MET A 231 -0.97 10.08 26.92
C MET A 231 0.05 11.16 27.25
N GLN A 232 0.29 12.11 26.34
CA GLN A 232 1.16 13.27 26.63
C GLN A 232 0.30 14.48 26.97
N GLY A 233 0.09 14.72 28.26
CA GLY A 233 -0.83 15.75 28.74
C GLY A 233 -2.28 15.46 28.36
N ASP A 234 -2.87 16.29 27.47
CA ASP A 234 -4.25 16.09 26.98
C ASP A 234 -4.27 15.49 25.56
N ALA A 235 -3.19 14.91 25.04
CA ALA A 235 -3.13 14.33 23.70
C ALA A 235 -2.75 12.84 23.71
N LEU A 236 -3.38 12.06 22.84
CA LEU A 236 -2.93 10.70 22.52
C LEU A 236 -1.84 10.77 21.47
N VAL A 237 -0.69 10.18 21.76
CA VAL A 237 0.47 10.14 20.89
C VAL A 237 0.75 8.68 20.57
N ASP A 238 0.70 8.32 19.29
CA ASP A 238 1.22 7.03 18.85
C ASP A 238 2.75 7.07 18.82
N ARG A 239 3.40 6.27 19.68
CA ARG A 239 4.87 6.13 19.76
C ARG A 239 5.41 5.06 18.79
N THR A 240 4.57 4.30 18.09
CA THR A 240 5.03 3.18 17.22
C THR A 240 5.45 3.58 15.83
N GLY A 241 4.85 4.61 15.22
CA GLY A 241 5.15 5.00 13.83
C GLY A 241 4.94 3.86 12.83
N GLU A 242 5.67 3.85 11.71
CA GLU A 242 5.60 2.77 10.69
C GLU A 242 6.34 1.47 11.11
N PHE A 243 6.81 1.37 12.35
CA PHE A 243 7.89 0.43 12.71
C PHE A 243 7.44 -0.92 13.23
N PHE A 244 6.21 -1.05 13.75
CA PHE A 244 5.70 -2.31 14.29
C PHE A 244 4.67 -2.96 13.38
N HIS A 245 4.90 -2.87 12.08
CA HIS A 245 4.13 -3.59 11.09
C HIS A 245 4.83 -4.90 10.74
N TYR A 246 4.12 -6.02 10.86
CA TYR A 246 4.58 -7.31 10.35
C TYR A 246 3.61 -7.83 9.30
N CYS A 247 4.14 -8.50 8.28
CA CYS A 247 3.36 -9.32 7.36
C CYS A 247 4.02 -10.68 7.20
N VAL A 248 3.25 -11.72 7.52
CA VAL A 248 3.63 -13.12 7.35
C VAL A 248 2.85 -13.68 6.16
N PRO A 249 3.50 -13.94 5.01
CA PRO A 249 2.85 -14.58 3.88
C PRO A 249 2.20 -15.91 4.30
N SER A 250 1.02 -16.23 3.76
CA SER A 250 0.30 -17.47 4.11
C SER A 250 1.12 -18.73 3.83
N ALA A 251 1.99 -18.68 2.82
CA ALA A 251 2.93 -19.76 2.52
C ALA A 251 3.93 -20.01 3.67
N GLN A 252 4.23 -19.00 4.49
CA GLN A 252 5.22 -19.04 5.58
C GLN A 252 4.60 -19.19 6.98
N MET A 253 3.27 -19.19 7.11
CA MET A 253 2.59 -19.22 8.41
C MET A 253 3.02 -20.37 9.33
N ASP A 254 3.37 -21.53 8.79
CA ASP A 254 3.79 -22.68 9.62
C ASP A 254 5.25 -22.57 10.09
N THR A 255 6.00 -21.60 9.59
CA THR A 255 7.44 -21.40 9.85
C THR A 255 7.77 -20.03 10.42
N ALA A 256 6.80 -19.12 10.39
CA ALA A 256 6.91 -17.77 10.89
C ALA A 256 6.20 -17.67 12.24
N ALA A 257 6.83 -16.98 13.18
CA ALA A 257 6.26 -16.63 14.46
C ALA A 257 6.60 -15.16 14.73
N VAL A 258 5.59 -14.39 15.10
CA VAL A 258 5.77 -13.01 15.59
C VAL A 258 5.37 -13.01 17.06
N GLU A 259 6.23 -12.45 17.89
CA GLU A 259 6.06 -12.35 19.34
C GLU A 259 6.34 -10.92 19.77
N PHE A 260 5.46 -10.35 20.59
CA PHE A 260 5.68 -9.06 21.23
C PHE A 260 6.16 -9.29 22.65
N ASP A 261 7.41 -8.95 22.93
CA ASP A 261 7.99 -9.01 24.27
C ASP A 261 7.92 -7.63 24.93
N ILE A 262 6.97 -7.53 25.85
CA ILE A 262 6.66 -6.35 26.67
C ILE A 262 7.16 -6.52 28.12
N THR A 263 7.99 -7.54 28.38
CA THR A 263 8.47 -7.86 29.73
C THR A 263 9.67 -7.02 30.16
N HIS A 264 10.27 -6.28 29.22
CA HIS A 264 11.41 -5.42 29.46
C HIS A 264 10.94 -4.05 29.95
N PRO A 265 11.43 -3.55 31.11
CA PRO A 265 11.22 -2.16 31.49
C PRO A 265 11.75 -1.22 30.39
N GLU A 266 11.07 -0.09 30.17
CA GLU A 266 11.51 0.98 29.27
C GLU A 266 11.58 0.59 27.78
N SER A 267 11.20 -0.63 27.39
CA SER A 267 11.27 -1.05 25.98
C SER A 267 10.26 -2.11 25.59
N ILE A 268 9.88 -2.08 24.32
CA ILE A 268 8.99 -3.07 23.70
C ILE A 268 9.72 -3.68 22.51
N GLN A 269 9.69 -5.00 22.40
CA GLN A 269 10.32 -5.73 21.32
C GLN A 269 9.29 -6.46 20.47
N MET A 270 9.41 -6.34 19.14
CA MET A 270 8.77 -7.25 18.19
C MET A 270 9.81 -8.22 17.70
N ILE A 271 9.60 -9.50 17.97
CA ILE A 271 10.49 -10.60 17.63
C ILE A 271 9.81 -11.41 16.53
N GLU A 272 10.26 -11.23 15.29
CA GLU A 272 9.84 -12.02 14.14
C GLU A 272 10.86 -13.13 13.87
N ARG A 273 10.45 -14.38 14.04
CA ARG A 273 11.21 -15.56 13.65
C ARG A 273 10.61 -16.10 12.36
N ARG A 274 11.36 -16.11 11.25
CA ARG A 274 10.89 -16.72 9.99
C ARG A 274 12.00 -17.42 9.22
N VAL A 275 11.60 -18.34 8.38
CA VAL A 275 12.44 -18.88 7.31
C VAL A 275 12.33 -17.93 6.11
N ASP A 276 13.45 -17.37 5.66
CA ASP A 276 13.46 -16.50 4.49
C ASP A 276 13.46 -17.29 3.16
N GLY A 277 13.58 -16.58 2.03
CA GLY A 277 13.66 -17.20 0.71
C GLY A 277 14.81 -18.20 0.52
N TRP A 278 15.87 -18.10 1.33
CA TRP A 278 17.05 -18.97 1.31
C TRP A 278 16.91 -20.21 2.18
N ASN A 279 15.72 -20.46 2.76
CA ASN A 279 15.55 -21.42 3.84
C ASN A 279 16.36 -21.06 5.11
N CYS A 280 16.87 -19.83 5.22
CA CYS A 280 17.63 -19.42 6.37
C CYS A 280 16.68 -18.95 7.45
N GLN A 281 16.73 -19.61 8.62
CA GLN A 281 16.01 -19.15 9.78
C GLN A 281 16.64 -17.83 10.25
N ARG A 282 15.81 -16.79 10.32
CA ARG A 282 16.18 -15.49 10.87
C ARG A 282 15.30 -15.18 12.07
N THR A 283 15.90 -14.53 13.07
CA THR A 283 15.20 -13.81 14.14
C THR A 283 15.48 -12.33 13.93
N HIS A 284 14.45 -11.59 13.53
CA HIS A 284 14.43 -10.15 13.42
C HIS A 284 13.83 -9.57 14.69
N THR A 285 14.49 -8.60 15.29
CA THR A 285 14.02 -7.97 16.53
C THR A 285 14.07 -6.47 16.37
N ASP A 286 12.89 -5.86 16.32
CA ASP A 286 12.72 -4.41 16.42
C ASP A 286 12.46 -4.05 17.89
N THR A 287 13.19 -3.06 18.40
CA THR A 287 13.10 -2.60 19.78
C THR A 287 12.79 -1.12 19.79
N LEU A 288 11.66 -0.77 20.41
CA LEU A 288 11.30 0.61 20.76
C LEU A 288 11.73 0.87 22.20
N ASN A 289 12.65 1.81 22.37
CA ASN A 289 13.00 2.34 23.68
C ASN A 289 12.04 3.50 24.00
N LEU A 290 11.23 3.34 25.04
CA LEU A 290 10.19 4.29 25.41
C LEU A 290 10.77 5.55 26.07
N VAL A 291 11.89 5.44 26.79
CA VAL A 291 12.52 6.56 27.50
C VAL A 291 13.26 7.49 26.55
N GLU A 292 14.06 6.94 25.63
CA GLU A 292 14.85 7.71 24.68
C GLU A 292 14.07 8.02 23.38
N GLY A 293 12.92 7.37 23.17
CA GLY A 293 12.19 7.39 21.89
C GLY A 293 13.00 6.77 20.75
N GLY A 294 14.01 5.95 21.07
CA GLY A 294 14.97 5.38 20.14
C GLY A 294 14.46 4.07 19.55
N LEU A 295 14.74 3.86 18.26
CA LEU A 295 14.47 2.61 17.58
C LEU A 295 15.77 1.89 17.27
N SER A 296 15.79 0.59 17.50
CA SER A 296 16.90 -0.25 17.06
C SER A 296 16.37 -1.56 16.50
N THR A 297 17.02 -2.02 15.44
CA THR A 297 16.70 -3.27 14.78
C THR A 297 17.92 -4.17 14.85
N SER A 298 17.70 -5.43 15.18
CA SER A 298 18.72 -6.47 15.09
C SER A 298 18.20 -7.65 14.27
N THR A 299 19.10 -8.36 13.61
CA THR A 299 18.75 -9.60 12.91
C THR A 299 19.83 -10.61 13.18
N VAL A 300 19.42 -11.76 13.69
CA VAL A 300 20.27 -12.91 13.97
C VAL A 300 19.84 -14.03 13.04
N TYR A 301 20.81 -14.65 12.37
CA TYR A 301 20.57 -15.81 11.52
C TYR A 301 21.04 -17.07 12.25
N ASP A 302 20.33 -18.17 12.06
CA ASP A 302 20.75 -19.46 12.61
C ASP A 302 22.04 -19.96 11.93
N ASP A 303 22.83 -20.73 12.67
CA ASP A 303 24.04 -21.38 12.15
C ASP A 303 23.66 -22.62 11.32
N THR A 304 23.27 -22.40 10.07
CA THR A 304 22.88 -23.45 9.11
C THR A 304 23.52 -23.22 7.75
N THR A 305 23.71 -24.30 6.99
CA THR A 305 24.21 -24.26 5.60
C THR A 305 23.40 -23.32 4.71
N TRP A 306 22.09 -23.21 4.95
CA TRP A 306 21.21 -22.30 4.23
C TRP A 306 21.50 -20.82 4.54
N CYS A 307 21.79 -20.51 5.80
CA CYS A 307 22.21 -19.18 6.22
C CYS A 307 23.62 -18.83 5.73
N ASP A 308 24.54 -19.79 5.70
CA ASP A 308 25.84 -19.62 5.03
C ASP A 308 25.64 -19.32 3.54
N LEU A 309 24.77 -20.05 2.86
CA LEU A 309 24.49 -19.82 1.44
C LEU A 309 23.90 -18.41 1.18
N ARG A 310 23.02 -17.93 2.07
CA ARG A 310 22.54 -16.54 2.06
C ARG A 310 23.71 -15.57 2.19
N GLY A 311 24.57 -15.75 3.19
CA GLY A 311 25.75 -14.91 3.42
C GLY A 311 26.71 -14.88 2.22
N ALA A 312 26.92 -16.02 1.57
CA ALA A 312 27.68 -16.11 0.32
C ALA A 312 27.08 -15.26 -0.79
N SER A 313 25.75 -15.26 -0.92
CA SER A 313 25.04 -14.44 -1.90
C SER A 313 25.10 -12.95 -1.60
N GLU A 314 25.00 -12.55 -0.33
CA GLU A 314 25.13 -11.14 0.07
C GLU A 314 26.55 -10.63 -0.18
N ALA A 315 27.57 -11.40 0.18
CA ALA A 315 28.97 -11.09 -0.13
C ALA A 315 29.18 -10.95 -1.65
N PHE A 316 28.57 -11.83 -2.44
CA PHE A 316 28.65 -11.77 -3.90
C PHE A 316 28.04 -10.48 -4.46
N VAL A 317 26.87 -10.07 -3.96
CA VAL A 317 26.18 -8.82 -4.36
C VAL A 317 27.00 -7.58 -3.96
N GLN A 318 27.67 -7.61 -2.81
CA GLN A 318 28.55 -6.55 -2.34
C GLN A 318 29.93 -6.53 -3.01
N ALA A 319 30.13 -7.37 -4.04
CA ALA A 319 31.40 -7.57 -4.73
C ALA A 319 32.55 -8.06 -3.84
N ASP A 320 32.26 -8.64 -2.67
CA ASP A 320 33.22 -9.37 -1.85
C ASP A 320 33.32 -10.83 -2.33
N TYR A 321 33.85 -11.00 -3.54
CA TYR A 321 33.99 -12.31 -4.16
C TYR A 321 34.98 -13.23 -3.44
N GLY A 322 35.86 -12.66 -2.61
CA GLY A 322 36.74 -13.40 -1.71
C GLY A 322 35.91 -14.19 -0.72
N VAL A 323 35.15 -13.49 0.12
CA VAL A 323 34.27 -14.07 1.13
C VAL A 323 33.21 -14.98 0.48
N ALA A 324 32.56 -14.51 -0.60
CA ALA A 324 31.55 -15.30 -1.30
C ALA A 324 32.11 -16.66 -1.77
N SER A 325 33.31 -16.68 -2.36
CA SER A 325 33.93 -17.92 -2.84
C SER A 325 34.33 -18.88 -1.72
N GLU A 326 34.71 -18.36 -0.54
CA GLU A 326 35.05 -19.19 0.62
C GLU A 326 33.81 -19.87 1.17
N ILE A 327 32.71 -19.12 1.34
CA ILE A 327 31.46 -19.67 1.86
C ILE A 327 30.80 -20.61 0.84
N TYR A 328 30.71 -20.24 -0.44
CA TYR A 328 30.16 -21.15 -1.46
C TYR A 328 30.95 -22.47 -1.53
N ALA A 329 32.28 -22.42 -1.37
CA ALA A 329 33.11 -23.62 -1.35
C ALA A 329 32.89 -24.47 -0.09
N SER A 330 32.64 -23.85 1.07
CA SER A 330 32.38 -24.58 2.31
C SER A 330 31.01 -25.25 2.32
N VAL A 331 29.98 -24.63 1.74
CA VAL A 331 28.61 -25.17 1.71
C VAL A 331 28.36 -26.16 0.56
N LEU A 332 29.13 -26.10 -0.53
CA LEU A 332 28.91 -26.98 -1.69
C LEU A 332 28.81 -28.48 -1.35
N PRO A 333 29.66 -29.06 -0.48
CA PRO A 333 29.55 -30.48 -0.11
C PRO A 333 28.25 -30.84 0.62
N GLU A 334 27.62 -29.91 1.32
CA GLU A 334 26.38 -30.13 2.07
C GLU A 334 25.16 -30.32 1.15
N PHE A 335 25.30 -29.98 -0.14
CA PHE A 335 24.26 -30.16 -1.15
C PHE A 335 24.42 -31.45 -1.96
N ASP A 336 25.32 -32.38 -1.60
CA ASP A 336 25.51 -33.65 -2.31
C ASP A 336 24.20 -34.47 -2.43
N GLY A 337 23.85 -34.83 -3.65
CA GLY A 337 22.58 -35.45 -4.03
C GLY A 337 21.45 -34.46 -4.36
N GLN A 338 21.59 -33.17 -4.07
CA GLN A 338 20.65 -32.10 -4.43
C GLN A 338 21.10 -31.42 -5.72
N ILE A 339 21.06 -32.18 -6.83
CA ILE A 339 21.71 -31.86 -8.10
C ILE A 339 21.44 -30.43 -8.62
N GLN A 340 20.23 -29.89 -8.42
CA GLN A 340 19.89 -28.54 -8.86
C GLN A 340 20.54 -27.45 -7.98
N MET A 341 20.66 -27.71 -6.67
CA MET A 341 21.38 -26.84 -5.74
C MET A 341 22.88 -26.90 -5.91
N GLU A 342 23.43 -28.09 -6.12
CA GLU A 342 24.83 -28.22 -6.48
C GLU A 342 25.18 -27.42 -7.74
N ALA A 343 24.32 -27.48 -8.77
CA ALA A 343 24.52 -26.71 -10.00
C ALA A 343 24.49 -25.20 -9.75
N TYR A 344 23.55 -24.72 -8.92
CA TYR A 344 23.46 -23.32 -8.52
C TYR A 344 24.72 -22.85 -7.76
N VAL A 345 25.08 -23.57 -6.68
CA VAL A 345 26.24 -23.23 -5.84
C VAL A 345 27.52 -23.30 -6.66
N SER A 346 27.65 -24.29 -7.55
CA SER A 346 28.81 -24.41 -8.45
C SER A 346 28.92 -23.23 -9.43
N ALA A 347 27.81 -22.78 -10.02
CA ALA A 347 27.81 -21.65 -10.94
C ALA A 347 28.23 -20.35 -10.22
N ARG A 348 27.68 -20.11 -9.03
CA ARG A 348 28.03 -18.96 -8.19
C ARG A 348 29.47 -19.02 -7.69
N LEU A 349 29.94 -20.19 -7.27
CA LEU A 349 31.33 -20.40 -6.86
C LEU A 349 32.30 -20.13 -8.01
N ALA A 350 32.02 -20.65 -9.21
CA ALA A 350 32.83 -20.39 -10.39
C ALA A 350 32.89 -18.91 -10.77
N LEU A 351 31.74 -18.22 -10.74
CA LEU A 351 31.67 -16.77 -10.95
C LEU A 351 32.46 -16.00 -9.89
N SER A 352 32.32 -16.38 -8.61
CA SER A 352 33.06 -15.75 -7.49
C SER A 352 34.57 -15.92 -7.67
N TYR A 353 35.03 -17.13 -8.05
CA TYR A 353 36.43 -17.37 -8.37
C TYR A 353 36.91 -16.52 -9.54
N ALA A 354 36.16 -16.45 -10.63
CA ALA A 354 36.52 -15.69 -11.82
C ALA A 354 36.63 -14.18 -11.52
N LEU A 355 35.63 -13.63 -10.83
CA LEU A 355 35.56 -12.24 -10.39
C LEU A 355 36.63 -11.88 -9.36
N ASN A 356 37.10 -12.86 -8.60
CA ASN A 356 38.26 -12.74 -7.70
C ASN A 356 39.61 -13.08 -8.39
N ASN A 357 39.69 -13.01 -9.72
CA ASN A 357 40.90 -13.29 -10.51
C ASN A 357 41.53 -14.69 -10.29
N ARG A 358 40.73 -15.70 -9.88
CA ARG A 358 41.15 -17.10 -9.71
C ARG A 358 40.55 -17.99 -10.80
N LEU A 359 40.90 -17.71 -12.05
CA LEU A 359 40.34 -18.41 -13.23
C LEU A 359 40.66 -19.92 -13.26
N ASP A 360 41.80 -20.33 -12.68
CA ASP A 360 42.15 -21.73 -12.50
C ASP A 360 41.15 -22.48 -11.61
N ARG A 361 40.73 -21.83 -10.51
CA ARG A 361 39.72 -22.37 -9.59
C ARG A 361 38.33 -22.35 -10.20
N ALA A 362 37.99 -21.27 -10.91
CA ALA A 362 36.72 -21.17 -11.63
C ALA A 362 36.57 -22.31 -12.65
N GLN A 363 37.60 -22.56 -13.46
CA GLN A 363 37.65 -23.68 -14.40
C GLN A 363 37.49 -25.02 -13.70
N ALA A 364 38.25 -25.26 -12.61
CA ALA A 364 38.18 -26.52 -11.88
C ALA A 364 36.77 -26.80 -11.33
N THR A 365 36.10 -25.78 -10.78
CA THR A 365 34.70 -25.88 -10.32
C THR A 365 33.76 -26.19 -11.49
N LEU A 366 33.91 -25.49 -12.62
CA LEU A 366 33.09 -25.73 -13.81
C LEU A 366 33.29 -27.14 -14.39
N ASP A 367 34.50 -27.69 -14.33
CA ASP A 367 34.80 -29.04 -14.82
C ASP A 367 34.21 -30.14 -13.94
N SER A 368 34.14 -29.91 -12.62
CA SER A 368 33.52 -30.85 -11.67
C SER A 368 32.00 -30.76 -11.60
N ALA A 369 31.41 -29.62 -11.97
CA ALA A 369 29.97 -29.40 -11.85
C ALA A 369 29.14 -30.26 -12.83
N ILE A 370 28.04 -30.81 -12.33
CA ILE A 370 27.06 -31.57 -13.13
C ILE A 370 26.02 -30.58 -13.70
N PRO A 371 25.98 -30.33 -15.01
CA PRO A 371 25.06 -29.35 -15.57
C PRO A 371 23.64 -29.94 -15.67
N VAL A 372 22.77 -29.59 -14.73
CA VAL A 372 21.35 -30.00 -14.72
C VAL A 372 20.43 -28.80 -14.60
N GLY A 373 19.29 -28.87 -15.28
CA GLY A 373 18.29 -27.81 -15.29
C GLY A 373 18.86 -26.52 -15.88
N GLN A 374 18.34 -25.39 -15.42
CA GLN A 374 18.66 -24.06 -15.95
C GLN A 374 20.03 -23.56 -15.48
N MET A 375 20.38 -23.84 -14.22
CA MET A 375 21.73 -23.57 -13.75
C MET A 375 22.77 -24.43 -14.50
N GLY A 376 22.38 -25.62 -14.97
CA GLY A 376 23.18 -26.41 -15.88
C GLY A 376 23.48 -25.73 -17.21
N GLU A 377 22.51 -25.01 -17.79
CA GLU A 377 22.74 -24.21 -18.99
C GLU A 377 23.73 -23.08 -18.71
N LEU A 378 23.56 -22.35 -17.60
CA LEU A 378 24.53 -21.33 -17.18
C LEU A 378 25.93 -21.92 -17.02
N LEU A 379 26.08 -23.06 -16.35
CA LEU A 379 27.36 -23.78 -16.20
C LEU A 379 27.99 -24.11 -17.55
N LEU A 380 27.22 -24.60 -18.52
CA LEU A 380 27.70 -24.90 -19.87
C LEU A 380 28.16 -23.63 -20.59
N ARG A 381 27.40 -22.54 -20.50
CA ARG A 381 27.78 -21.26 -21.11
C ARG A 381 29.05 -20.70 -20.47
N LEU A 382 29.17 -20.75 -19.14
CA LEU A 382 30.36 -20.32 -18.39
C LEU A 382 31.60 -21.16 -18.75
N ARG A 383 31.46 -22.48 -18.93
CA ARG A 383 32.55 -23.37 -19.32
C ARG A 383 33.13 -23.02 -20.70
N ASN A 384 32.34 -22.45 -21.61
CA ASN A 384 32.82 -22.03 -22.93
C ASN A 384 33.70 -20.77 -22.88
N VAL A 385 33.66 -20.01 -21.78
CA VAL A 385 34.32 -18.72 -21.63
C VAL A 385 35.18 -18.62 -20.36
N SER A 386 35.46 -19.76 -19.75
CA SER A 386 36.10 -19.93 -18.44
C SER A 386 37.53 -19.37 -18.31
N THR A 387 38.13 -18.92 -19.40
CA THR A 387 39.47 -18.31 -19.43
C THR A 387 39.46 -16.80 -19.31
N GLN A 388 38.28 -16.16 -19.25
CA GLN A 388 38.12 -14.70 -19.25
C GLN A 388 37.03 -14.29 -18.25
N SER A 389 37.41 -13.61 -17.17
CA SER A 389 36.49 -13.15 -16.11
C SER A 389 35.35 -12.29 -16.65
N ASP A 390 35.70 -11.31 -17.49
CA ASP A 390 34.76 -10.33 -18.04
C ASP A 390 33.74 -11.01 -18.97
N GLU A 391 34.17 -12.06 -19.66
CA GLU A 391 33.31 -12.83 -20.54
C GLU A 391 32.36 -13.74 -19.75
N MET A 392 32.84 -14.38 -18.67
CA MET A 392 31.98 -15.13 -17.74
C MET A 392 30.88 -14.25 -17.15
N CYS A 393 31.23 -13.03 -16.76
CA CYS A 393 30.30 -11.99 -16.32
C CYS A 393 29.23 -11.69 -17.37
N ARG A 394 29.67 -11.41 -18.61
CA ARG A 394 28.78 -11.08 -19.73
C ARG A 394 27.79 -12.22 -20.01
N VAL A 395 28.29 -13.45 -20.03
CA VAL A 395 27.48 -14.66 -20.22
C VAL A 395 26.44 -14.82 -19.11
N ALA A 396 26.82 -14.64 -17.85
CA ALA A 396 25.89 -14.73 -16.72
C ALA A 396 24.79 -13.66 -16.80
N ARG A 397 25.16 -12.41 -17.08
CA ARG A 397 24.20 -11.31 -17.25
C ARG A 397 23.24 -11.57 -18.40
N GLN A 398 23.75 -12.01 -19.55
CA GLN A 398 22.93 -12.34 -20.71
C GLN A 398 21.95 -13.46 -20.37
N PHE A 399 22.41 -14.52 -19.69
CA PHE A 399 21.55 -15.60 -19.24
C PHE A 399 20.41 -15.10 -18.35
N PHE A 400 20.68 -14.29 -17.31
CA PHE A 400 19.62 -13.74 -16.46
C PHE A 400 18.70 -12.76 -17.21
N SER A 401 19.22 -12.00 -18.19
CA SER A 401 18.40 -11.13 -19.04
C SER A 401 17.47 -11.91 -19.97
N GLU A 402 17.91 -13.04 -20.52
CA GLU A 402 17.09 -13.94 -21.34
C GLU A 402 15.99 -14.61 -20.51
N VAL A 403 16.32 -15.01 -19.28
CA VAL A 403 15.34 -15.51 -18.29
C VAL A 403 14.28 -14.44 -17.99
N ASN A 404 14.68 -13.17 -17.88
CA ASN A 404 13.76 -12.06 -17.62
C ASN A 404 12.89 -11.75 -18.86
N GLY A 405 13.50 -11.67 -20.05
CA GLY A 405 12.83 -11.25 -21.29
C GLY A 405 11.85 -12.27 -21.91
N THR A 406 11.79 -13.50 -21.42
CA THR A 406 10.92 -14.58 -21.94
C THR A 406 9.52 -14.57 -21.33
N GLN A 407 9.20 -13.63 -20.43
CA GLN A 407 7.86 -13.43 -19.85
C GLN A 407 6.87 -12.68 -20.76
N ALA A 408 6.58 -13.21 -21.96
CA ALA A 408 5.36 -12.80 -22.67
C ALA A 408 4.07 -13.28 -21.95
N ASN A 409 4.21 -14.08 -20.88
CA ASN A 409 3.12 -14.58 -20.06
C ASN A 409 3.48 -14.43 -18.57
N VAL A 410 2.91 -13.41 -17.92
CA VAL A 410 3.11 -13.06 -16.49
C VAL A 410 2.71 -14.19 -15.51
N TYR A 411 2.05 -15.24 -16.03
CA TYR A 411 1.54 -16.37 -15.26
C TYR A 411 2.42 -17.63 -15.30
N SER A 412 3.50 -17.61 -16.09
CA SER A 412 4.43 -18.74 -16.16
C SER A 412 5.85 -18.20 -16.15
N ASN A 413 6.55 -18.34 -15.04
CA ASN A 413 8.00 -18.30 -15.06
C ASN A 413 8.49 -19.65 -15.60
N PRO A 414 9.03 -19.74 -16.84
CA PRO A 414 9.58 -20.99 -17.33
C PRO A 414 10.84 -21.41 -16.54
N TYR A 415 11.37 -20.52 -15.69
CA TYR A 415 12.65 -20.63 -15.02
C TYR A 415 12.54 -20.72 -13.50
N ALA A 416 12.65 -21.94 -12.99
CA ALA A 416 12.32 -22.29 -11.62
C ALA A 416 13.41 -21.94 -10.57
N TRP A 417 14.54 -21.32 -10.93
CA TRP A 417 15.73 -21.32 -10.07
C TRP A 417 16.59 -20.05 -10.16
N THR A 418 16.25 -18.99 -9.42
CA THR A 418 17.19 -17.89 -9.10
C THR A 418 17.01 -17.36 -7.68
N PRO A 419 18.02 -16.71 -7.07
CA PRO A 419 17.98 -16.17 -5.70
C PRO A 419 16.80 -15.26 -5.39
N GLN A 420 16.37 -14.48 -6.37
CA GLN A 420 15.21 -13.59 -6.22
C GLN A 420 13.89 -14.36 -6.36
N ASN A 421 13.85 -15.42 -7.18
CA ASN A 421 12.70 -16.34 -7.31
C ASN A 421 12.71 -17.49 -6.29
N PHE A 422 13.65 -17.51 -5.35
CA PHE A 422 13.85 -18.60 -4.43
C PHE A 422 13.03 -18.41 -3.16
N HIS A 423 12.02 -19.27 -2.99
CA HIS A 423 11.46 -19.62 -1.69
C HIS A 423 11.72 -21.11 -1.48
N PHE A 424 12.78 -21.48 -0.74
CA PHE A 424 12.95 -22.87 -0.34
C PHE A 424 11.84 -23.27 0.63
N GLY A 425 11.11 -24.32 0.28
CA GLY A 425 10.28 -25.06 1.24
C GLY A 425 8.79 -25.10 0.93
N ARG A 426 8.20 -24.09 0.26
CA ARG A 426 6.76 -24.07 -0.06
C ARG A 426 6.47 -23.29 -1.34
N GLU A 427 5.60 -23.85 -2.18
CA GLU A 427 5.03 -23.14 -3.33
C GLU A 427 4.35 -21.85 -2.83
N PRO A 428 4.71 -20.66 -3.34
CA PRO A 428 3.82 -19.51 -3.20
C PRO A 428 2.55 -19.81 -3.98
N LEU A 429 1.40 -19.46 -3.42
CA LEU A 429 0.10 -19.70 -4.05
C LEU A 429 -0.14 -18.82 -5.30
N ASP A 430 0.72 -17.81 -5.55
CA ASP A 430 0.64 -16.95 -6.74
C ASP A 430 1.96 -16.91 -7.56
N PRO A 431 1.97 -17.50 -8.76
CA PRO A 431 3.08 -17.43 -9.70
C PRO A 431 3.43 -16.02 -10.21
N ARG A 432 2.60 -15.00 -9.97
CA ARG A 432 2.84 -13.62 -10.41
C ARG A 432 3.86 -12.88 -9.54
N SER A 433 4.16 -13.39 -8.35
CA SER A 433 4.96 -12.69 -7.33
C SER A 433 6.45 -13.06 -7.35
N PHE A 434 6.88 -13.87 -8.32
CA PHE A 434 8.28 -14.28 -8.48
C PHE A 434 9.15 -13.09 -8.90
N PRO A 435 10.01 -12.53 -8.02
CA PRO A 435 10.94 -11.49 -8.40
C PRO A 435 12.02 -12.12 -9.29
N LEU A 436 11.96 -11.80 -10.59
CA LEU A 436 12.90 -12.32 -11.58
C LEU A 436 14.36 -12.02 -11.21
N PRO A 437 15.30 -12.86 -11.67
CA PRO A 437 16.69 -12.55 -11.48
C PRO A 437 17.07 -11.24 -12.15
N ASP A 438 17.36 -10.23 -11.37
CA ASP A 438 17.96 -9.00 -11.86
C ASP A 438 19.32 -9.36 -12.52
N PRO A 439 19.51 -9.06 -13.82
CA PRO A 439 20.80 -9.23 -14.48
C PRO A 439 21.95 -8.52 -13.76
N ALA A 440 21.69 -7.48 -12.96
CA ALA A 440 22.69 -6.83 -12.11
C ALA A 440 23.25 -7.78 -11.03
N GLN A 441 22.47 -8.76 -10.57
CA GLN A 441 22.91 -9.78 -9.62
C GLN A 441 23.78 -10.89 -10.25
N ALA A 442 24.16 -10.78 -11.52
CA ALA A 442 25.29 -11.53 -12.08
C ALA A 442 26.61 -11.19 -11.37
N GLY A 443 26.62 -10.13 -10.55
CA GLY A 443 27.76 -9.73 -9.72
C GLY A 443 28.78 -8.92 -10.48
N CYS A 444 28.42 -8.28 -11.59
CA CYS A 444 29.36 -7.48 -12.37
C CYS A 444 28.74 -6.10 -12.61
N ASP A 445 29.40 -5.05 -12.11
CA ASP A 445 29.04 -3.66 -12.39
C ASP A 445 29.34 -3.35 -13.87
N PHE A 446 28.39 -3.72 -14.72
CA PHE A 446 28.52 -3.67 -16.18
C PHE A 446 28.69 -2.24 -16.71
N LEU A 447 28.37 -1.21 -15.92
CA LEU A 447 28.64 0.17 -16.28
C LEU A 447 30.15 0.45 -16.41
N GLN A 448 31.00 -0.40 -15.84
CA GLN A 448 32.46 -0.29 -15.96
C GLN A 448 33.04 -1.04 -17.18
N VAL A 449 32.26 -1.90 -17.84
CA VAL A 449 32.70 -2.59 -19.07
C VAL A 449 32.45 -1.68 -20.27
N THR A 450 33.36 -0.73 -20.49
CA THR A 450 33.33 0.16 -21.65
C THR A 450 33.49 -0.65 -22.95
N GLY A 451 32.53 -0.55 -23.88
CA GLY A 451 32.69 -1.09 -25.24
C GLY A 451 31.48 -1.80 -25.84
N ILE A 452 30.36 -1.89 -25.10
CA ILE A 452 29.12 -2.46 -25.62
C ILE A 452 28.25 -1.30 -26.07
N GLU A 453 28.15 -1.10 -27.39
CA GLU A 453 27.00 -0.38 -27.95
C GLU A 453 25.77 -1.08 -27.40
N ALA A 454 25.01 -0.37 -26.56
CA ALA A 454 23.71 -0.86 -26.12
C ALA A 454 22.97 -1.28 -27.38
N THR A 455 22.57 -2.55 -27.48
CA THR A 455 21.59 -2.98 -28.47
C THR A 455 20.49 -1.92 -28.40
N PRO A 456 20.21 -1.17 -29.49
CA PRO A 456 19.33 -0.03 -29.39
C PRO A 456 18.05 -0.51 -28.73
N VAL A 457 17.81 -0.01 -27.52
CA VAL A 457 16.51 -0.16 -26.87
C VAL A 457 15.54 0.29 -27.95
N PRO A 458 14.55 -0.54 -28.35
CA PRO A 458 13.55 -0.10 -29.30
C PRO A 458 13.11 1.27 -28.82
N THR A 459 13.30 2.30 -29.64
CA THR A 459 12.82 3.65 -29.34
C THR A 459 11.42 3.46 -28.81
N LEU A 460 11.21 3.71 -27.52
CA LEU A 460 9.89 3.52 -26.92
C LEU A 460 8.93 4.26 -27.84
N ASP A 461 8.09 3.51 -28.54
CA ASP A 461 6.88 4.05 -29.12
C ASP A 461 6.28 4.91 -28.02
N VAL A 462 6.06 6.21 -28.32
CA VAL A 462 5.57 7.22 -27.37
C VAL A 462 4.67 6.52 -26.37
N ALA A 463 5.14 6.37 -25.13
CA ALA A 463 4.48 5.51 -24.16
C ALA A 463 3.04 5.98 -24.05
N ILE A 464 2.13 5.22 -24.67
CA ILE A 464 0.71 5.53 -24.62
C ILE A 464 0.36 5.39 -23.16
N PRO A 465 -0.07 6.47 -22.48
CA PRO A 465 -0.44 6.37 -21.07
C PRO A 465 -1.47 5.26 -20.94
N ASP A 466 -1.26 4.38 -19.97
CA ASP A 466 -2.26 3.36 -19.66
C ASP A 466 -3.55 4.07 -19.27
N VAL A 467 -4.55 4.04 -20.16
CA VAL A 467 -5.83 4.74 -19.97
C VAL A 467 -6.53 4.25 -18.71
N ASN A 468 -6.37 2.97 -18.39
CA ASN A 468 -6.96 2.39 -17.19
C ASN A 468 -6.25 2.92 -15.93
N SER A 469 -4.91 2.95 -15.93
CA SER A 469 -4.13 3.57 -14.85
C SER A 469 -4.51 5.04 -14.63
N LEU A 470 -4.61 5.81 -15.73
CA LEU A 470 -4.96 7.22 -15.64
C LEU A 470 -6.33 7.43 -15.01
N VAL A 471 -7.34 6.68 -15.48
CA VAL A 471 -8.72 6.82 -15.04
C VAL A 471 -8.90 6.39 -13.59
N LEU A 472 -8.20 5.34 -13.16
CA LEU A 472 -8.29 4.80 -11.80
C LEU A 472 -7.50 5.64 -10.79
N TRP A 473 -6.26 6.03 -11.12
CA TRP A 473 -5.30 6.53 -10.15
C TRP A 473 -4.65 7.85 -10.54
N ASP A 474 -4.06 7.94 -11.74
CA ASP A 474 -3.14 9.05 -12.02
C ASP A 474 -3.87 10.40 -12.12
N ALA A 475 -5.13 10.42 -12.53
CA ALA A 475 -5.94 11.63 -12.56
C ALA A 475 -6.12 12.22 -11.15
N TYR A 476 -6.57 11.42 -10.19
CA TYR A 476 -6.75 11.84 -8.80
C TYR A 476 -5.44 12.37 -8.18
N PHE A 477 -4.34 11.62 -8.32
CA PHE A 477 -3.05 12.06 -7.77
C PHE A 477 -2.52 13.32 -8.44
N SER A 478 -2.78 13.52 -9.74
CA SER A 478 -2.43 14.77 -10.43
C SER A 478 -3.25 15.95 -9.88
N LEU A 479 -4.55 15.76 -9.63
CA LEU A 479 -5.40 16.78 -9.03
C LEU A 479 -4.94 17.14 -7.59
N MET A 480 -4.65 16.14 -6.76
CA MET A 480 -4.15 16.34 -5.40
C MET A 480 -2.83 17.11 -5.36
N ARG A 481 -1.94 16.87 -6.33
CA ARG A 481 -0.64 17.57 -6.46
C ARG A 481 -0.75 18.95 -7.13
N GLY A 482 -1.93 19.33 -7.61
CA GLY A 482 -2.13 20.57 -8.36
C GLY A 482 -1.57 20.54 -9.80
N GLU A 483 -1.28 19.36 -10.34
CA GLU A 483 -0.72 19.11 -11.68
C GLU A 483 -1.82 19.16 -12.76
N TYR A 484 -2.71 20.15 -12.68
CA TYR A 484 -3.94 20.20 -13.47
C TYR A 484 -3.68 20.29 -14.99
N GLN A 485 -2.66 21.06 -15.41
CA GLN A 485 -2.35 21.24 -16.83
C GLN A 485 -1.75 19.98 -17.46
N ASP A 486 -0.92 19.26 -16.71
CA ASP A 486 -0.34 18.00 -17.16
C ASP A 486 -1.43 16.95 -17.30
N LEU A 487 -2.36 16.88 -16.34
CA LEU A 487 -3.54 16.02 -16.43
C LEU A 487 -4.41 16.35 -17.65
N LEU A 488 -4.74 17.63 -17.88
CA LEU A 488 -5.51 18.05 -19.05
C LEU A 488 -4.82 17.63 -20.36
N THR A 489 -3.49 17.79 -20.43
CA THR A 489 -2.69 17.38 -21.60
C THR A 489 -2.73 15.87 -21.80
N GLN A 490 -2.62 15.08 -20.73
CA GLN A 490 -2.73 13.62 -20.79
C GLN A 490 -4.11 13.16 -21.27
N ILE A 491 -5.18 13.74 -20.72
CA ILE A 491 -6.56 13.43 -21.14
C ILE A 491 -6.78 13.79 -22.60
N ASP A 492 -6.37 14.99 -23.04
CA ASP A 492 -6.54 15.43 -24.42
C ASP A 492 -5.71 14.55 -25.39
N THR A 493 -4.53 14.08 -24.97
CA THR A 493 -3.72 13.12 -25.72
C THR A 493 -4.44 11.78 -25.90
N ILE A 494 -5.04 11.24 -24.83
CA ILE A 494 -5.79 9.98 -24.88
C ILE A 494 -7.07 10.11 -25.71
N ARG A 495 -7.78 11.24 -25.60
CA ARG A 495 -8.97 11.51 -26.43
C ARG A 495 -8.65 11.61 -27.91
N ALA A 496 -7.41 11.97 -28.27
CA ALA A 496 -6.94 12.00 -29.65
C ALA A 496 -6.55 10.60 -30.21
N LEU A 497 -6.46 9.57 -29.36
CA LEU A 497 -6.20 8.19 -29.81
C LEU A 497 -7.42 7.60 -30.55
N PRO A 498 -7.21 6.56 -31.38
CA PRO A 498 -8.32 5.84 -32.03
C PRO A 498 -9.37 5.37 -31.00
N GLY A 499 -10.65 5.54 -31.35
CA GLY A 499 -11.76 5.39 -30.40
C GLY A 499 -11.87 4.01 -29.72
N GLU A 500 -11.27 2.95 -30.28
CA GLU A 500 -11.27 1.63 -29.63
C GLU A 500 -10.52 1.62 -28.28
N VAL A 501 -9.52 2.49 -28.11
CA VAL A 501 -8.70 2.57 -26.88
C VAL A 501 -9.40 3.40 -25.80
N SER A 502 -10.12 4.46 -26.18
CA SER A 502 -10.71 5.44 -25.25
C SER A 502 -12.23 5.35 -25.10
N ALA A 503 -12.94 4.62 -25.98
CA ALA A 503 -14.40 4.49 -25.93
C ALA A 503 -14.93 3.95 -24.59
N PRO A 504 -14.33 2.93 -23.95
CA PRO A 504 -14.82 2.44 -22.66
C PRO A 504 -14.75 3.49 -21.53
N TYR A 505 -13.85 4.47 -21.68
CA TYR A 505 -13.51 5.44 -20.63
C TYR A 505 -13.93 6.87 -20.96
N THR A 506 -14.69 7.08 -22.04
CA THR A 506 -14.97 8.43 -22.56
C THR A 506 -15.69 9.32 -21.54
N ARG A 507 -16.63 8.78 -20.77
CA ARG A 507 -17.38 9.56 -19.75
C ARG A 507 -16.49 9.91 -18.55
N GLN A 508 -15.66 8.97 -18.12
CA GLN A 508 -14.70 9.09 -17.02
C GLN A 508 -13.67 10.18 -17.35
N LEU A 509 -13.06 10.09 -18.54
CA LEU A 509 -12.09 11.08 -19.02
C LEU A 509 -12.72 12.47 -19.16
N SER A 510 -13.97 12.55 -19.63
CA SER A 510 -14.68 13.83 -19.73
C SER A 510 -14.97 14.42 -18.35
N TYR A 511 -15.36 13.58 -17.38
CA TYR A 511 -15.61 14.01 -16.01
C TYR A 511 -14.32 14.51 -15.31
N TRP A 512 -13.22 13.76 -15.41
CA TRP A 512 -11.92 14.20 -14.89
C TRP A 512 -11.46 15.51 -15.52
N ARG A 513 -11.67 15.67 -16.83
CA ARG A 513 -11.36 16.90 -17.54
C ARG A 513 -12.20 18.06 -17.03
N ALA A 514 -13.51 17.87 -16.84
CA ALA A 514 -14.42 18.89 -16.30
C ALA A 514 -13.94 19.38 -14.92
N LEU A 515 -13.61 18.44 -14.02
CA LEU A 515 -13.10 18.74 -12.68
C LEU A 515 -11.75 19.48 -12.72
N ALA A 516 -10.81 19.05 -13.57
CA ALA A 516 -9.52 19.74 -13.73
C ALA A 516 -9.67 21.17 -14.30
N LEU A 517 -10.62 21.37 -15.22
CA LEU A 517 -10.95 22.71 -15.75
C LEU A 517 -11.56 23.60 -14.68
N GLU A 518 -12.45 23.06 -13.85
CA GLU A 518 -13.05 23.78 -12.74
C GLU A 518 -11.99 24.23 -11.73
N LEU A 519 -11.12 23.31 -11.30
CA LEU A 519 -10.05 23.58 -10.34
C LEU A 519 -9.00 24.57 -10.86
N THR A 520 -8.87 24.71 -12.19
CA THR A 520 -8.02 25.74 -12.82
C THR A 520 -8.73 27.07 -13.07
N GLY A 521 -9.98 27.21 -12.65
CA GLY A 521 -10.80 28.41 -12.85
C GLY A 521 -11.29 28.62 -14.29
N ARG A 522 -11.22 27.59 -15.15
CA ARG A 522 -11.73 27.60 -16.52
C ARG A 522 -13.22 27.25 -16.53
N SER A 523 -14.02 27.97 -15.74
CA SER A 523 -15.41 27.63 -15.41
C SER A 523 -16.34 27.46 -16.62
N VAL A 524 -16.13 28.21 -17.71
CA VAL A 524 -16.93 28.07 -18.94
C VAL A 524 -16.68 26.73 -19.62
N GLU A 525 -15.42 26.30 -19.68
CA GLU A 525 -15.04 25.03 -20.30
C GLU A 525 -15.42 23.84 -19.42
N ALA A 526 -15.28 23.99 -18.10
CA ALA A 526 -15.76 23.01 -17.13
C ALA A 526 -17.27 22.79 -17.25
N LEU A 527 -18.05 23.89 -17.27
CA LEU A 527 -19.51 23.84 -17.45
C LEU A 527 -19.88 23.16 -18.77
N ALA A 528 -19.21 23.49 -19.87
CA ALA A 528 -19.47 22.85 -21.16
C ALA A 528 -19.24 21.33 -21.14
N GLU A 529 -18.20 20.85 -20.45
CA GLU A 529 -17.96 19.40 -20.28
C GLU A 529 -19.04 18.75 -19.39
N TYR A 530 -19.42 19.37 -18.26
CA TYR A 530 -20.51 18.86 -17.41
C TYR A 530 -21.85 18.80 -18.14
N VAL A 531 -22.21 19.85 -18.89
CA VAL A 531 -23.42 19.89 -19.74
C VAL A 531 -23.36 18.80 -20.80
N ALA A 532 -22.22 18.58 -21.45
CA ALA A 532 -22.06 17.54 -22.45
C ALA A 532 -22.26 16.12 -21.88
N ILE A 533 -21.72 15.85 -20.68
CA ILE A 533 -21.92 14.57 -19.97
C ILE A 533 -23.40 14.39 -19.64
N TYR A 534 -24.04 15.40 -19.05
CA TYR A 534 -25.45 15.37 -18.67
C TYR A 534 -26.37 15.21 -19.89
N ALA A 535 -26.19 16.01 -20.94
CA ALA A 535 -27.04 15.96 -22.13
C ALA A 535 -26.93 14.63 -22.89
N ALA A 536 -25.76 13.98 -22.88
CA ALA A 536 -25.56 12.69 -23.52
C ALA A 536 -26.32 11.55 -22.82
N ALA A 537 -26.44 11.60 -21.49
CA ALA A 537 -27.10 10.55 -20.71
C ALA A 537 -27.55 11.09 -19.32
N PRO A 538 -28.64 11.87 -19.23
CA PRO A 538 -29.02 12.55 -17.98
C PRO A 538 -29.41 11.56 -16.88
N GLU A 539 -30.06 10.47 -17.27
CA GLU A 539 -30.44 9.35 -16.41
C GLU A 539 -29.31 8.32 -16.26
N SER A 540 -28.04 8.68 -16.46
CA SER A 540 -26.91 7.80 -16.12
C SER A 540 -26.26 8.27 -14.83
N ALA A 541 -25.55 7.38 -14.12
CA ALA A 541 -24.83 7.78 -12.91
C ALA A 541 -23.83 8.93 -13.18
N TRP A 542 -23.18 8.92 -14.35
CA TRP A 542 -22.31 10.01 -14.80
C TRP A 542 -23.07 11.31 -15.07
N GLY A 543 -24.26 11.22 -15.66
CA GLY A 543 -25.13 12.38 -15.88
C GLY A 543 -25.62 12.99 -14.57
N MET A 544 -26.08 12.15 -13.64
CA MET A 544 -26.51 12.58 -12.31
C MET A 544 -25.35 13.20 -11.51
N LEU A 545 -24.14 12.64 -11.62
CA LEU A 545 -22.95 13.18 -10.97
C LEU A 545 -22.55 14.54 -11.58
N ALA A 546 -22.55 14.67 -12.91
CA ALA A 546 -22.31 15.95 -13.59
C ALA A 546 -23.35 17.01 -13.23
N ALA A 547 -24.62 16.62 -13.02
CA ALA A 547 -25.68 17.53 -12.62
C ALA A 547 -25.45 18.16 -11.24
N LEU A 548 -24.65 17.55 -10.35
CA LEU A 548 -24.33 18.16 -9.05
C LEU A 548 -23.54 19.46 -9.19
N HIS A 549 -22.76 19.62 -10.27
CA HIS A 549 -21.90 20.78 -10.54
C HIS A 549 -22.61 21.88 -11.32
N MET A 550 -23.91 21.74 -11.57
CA MET A 550 -24.67 22.68 -12.36
C MET A 550 -25.88 23.23 -11.58
N GLU A 551 -26.17 24.51 -11.79
CA GLU A 551 -27.37 25.20 -11.35
C GLU A 551 -28.09 25.76 -12.58
N GLY A 552 -29.32 25.32 -12.83
CA GLY A 552 -30.14 25.77 -13.97
C GLY A 552 -30.56 24.62 -14.88
N ALA A 553 -31.45 24.82 -15.84
CA ALA A 553 -32.51 25.84 -15.85
C ALA A 553 -33.72 25.37 -15.04
#